data_AF-K0RTY9-F1
#
_entry.id   AF-K0RTY9-F1
#
_cell.length_a   1.000
_cell.length_b   1.000
_cell.length_c   1.000
_cell.angle_alpha   90.00
_cell.angle_beta   90.00
_cell.angle_gamma   90.00
#
_symmetry.space_group_name_H-M   'P 1'
#
loop_
_entity.id
_entity.type
_entity.pdbx_description
1 polymer ?
#
loop_
_entity_poly.entity_id
_entity_poly.type
_entity_poly.pdbx_seq_one_letter_code
_entity_poly.pdbx_strand_id
1 'polypeptide(L)'
;MFVNNLYFLFNSVLSLIINIDEETLFTFLGIKGPFSTSTEIIHMATPVTSDTFKYILQEYWTYYRHGLGFVDIENIALFILIIRFIFLSKKYNIRTGFLITLCGLGAGYLWYMHFRDLAFYYMRSLWMCPLTHNLASDFSEIHFQQVTEFQRIGNRADSDKFYGAAVRGFVDLTNDGKYRYDPLSLLWNYLPTDIKFLSDKIYYFVTLKAIPKFYAFFNSEMSALSGMLWYTFLVRINKRFVLI
;
A
#
# COMPACT_ATOMS: atom_id res chain seq x y z
N MET A 1 -11.39 6.61 15.44
CA MET A 1 -9.97 6.98 15.67
C MET A 1 -9.55 8.24 14.91
N PHE A 2 -9.92 8.38 13.63
CA PHE A 2 -9.61 9.55 12.78
C PHE A 2 -10.13 10.91 13.32
N VAL A 3 -11.34 10.93 13.91
CA VAL A 3 -11.97 12.16 14.42
C VAL A 3 -11.28 12.71 15.68
N ASN A 4 -10.80 11.83 16.58
CA ASN A 4 -10.04 12.26 17.75
C ASN A 4 -8.67 12.84 17.36
N ASN A 5 -8.02 12.27 16.35
CA ASN A 5 -6.76 12.80 15.83
C ASN A 5 -6.96 14.17 15.18
N LEU A 6 -8.03 14.37 14.41
CA LEU A 6 -8.37 15.68 13.82
C LEU A 6 -8.69 16.73 14.88
N TYR A 7 -9.44 16.37 15.93
CA TYR A 7 -9.75 17.28 17.03
C TYR A 7 -8.49 17.67 17.81
N PHE A 8 -7.61 16.71 18.09
CA PHE A 8 -6.29 16.97 18.67
C PHE A 8 -5.50 17.93 17.79
N LEU A 9 -5.31 17.59 16.50
CA LEU A 9 -4.54 18.40 15.54
C LEU A 9 -5.09 19.82 15.37
N PHE A 10 -6.43 19.98 15.40
CA PHE A 10 -7.07 21.29 15.27
C PHE A 10 -6.89 22.16 16.52
N ASN A 11 -7.06 21.59 17.72
CA ASN A 11 -6.80 22.31 18.98
C ASN A 11 -5.32 22.68 19.15
N SER A 12 -4.46 21.75 18.74
CA SER A 12 -3.01 21.89 18.67
C SER A 12 -2.54 23.01 17.73
N VAL A 13 -3.18 23.15 16.57
CA VAL A 13 -2.88 24.25 15.63
C VAL A 13 -3.45 25.56 16.14
N LEU A 14 -4.60 25.55 16.83
CA LEU A 14 -5.15 26.74 17.49
C LEU A 14 -4.26 27.27 18.61
N SER A 15 -3.62 26.39 19.40
CA SER A 15 -2.70 26.82 20.47
C SER A 15 -1.42 27.47 19.96
N LEU A 16 -0.97 27.11 18.75
CA LEU A 16 0.17 27.77 18.07
C LEU A 16 -0.14 29.21 17.62
N ILE A 17 -1.41 29.59 17.52
CA ILE A 17 -1.85 30.92 17.05
C ILE A 17 -1.94 31.92 18.21
N ILE A 18 -2.10 31.45 19.46
CA ILE A 18 -2.30 32.27 20.66
C ILE A 18 -0.97 32.27 21.45
N ASN A 19 -0.07 33.20 21.09
CA ASN A 19 1.27 33.40 21.67
C ASN A 19 2.20 32.17 21.63
N ILE A 20 3.23 32.25 20.77
CA ILE A 20 4.26 31.22 20.63
C ILE A 20 5.28 31.39 21.77
N ASP A 21 4.98 30.79 22.91
CA ASP A 21 5.90 30.64 24.04
C ASP A 21 6.53 29.25 24.03
N GLU A 22 7.77 29.11 24.51
CA GLU A 22 8.50 27.83 24.51
C GLU A 22 7.79 26.72 25.30
N GLU A 23 7.17 27.05 26.43
CA GLU A 23 6.39 26.09 27.22
C GLU A 23 5.15 25.59 26.48
N THR A 24 4.44 26.47 25.78
CA THR A 24 3.28 26.12 24.96
C THR A 24 3.69 25.19 23.82
N LEU A 25 4.86 25.41 23.25
CA LEU A 25 5.40 24.63 22.13
C LEU A 25 5.88 23.24 22.60
N PHE A 26 6.56 23.14 23.75
CA PHE A 26 6.95 21.84 24.32
C PHE A 26 5.75 21.02 24.80
N THR A 27 4.77 21.67 25.43
CA THR A 27 3.51 21.03 25.84
C THR A 27 2.73 20.52 24.62
N PHE A 28 2.71 21.30 23.54
CA PHE A 28 2.08 20.90 22.28
C PHE A 28 2.77 19.67 21.65
N LEU A 29 4.10 19.64 21.65
CA LEU A 29 4.87 18.53 21.09
C LEU A 29 4.94 17.30 22.00
N GLY A 30 4.42 17.38 23.24
CA GLY A 30 4.48 16.29 24.23
C GLY A 30 5.91 15.97 24.70
N ILE A 31 6.84 16.91 24.51
CA ILE A 31 8.25 16.76 24.87
C ILE A 31 8.42 17.22 26.32
N LYS A 32 9.08 16.40 27.16
CA LYS A 32 9.46 16.81 28.52
C LYS A 32 10.55 17.87 28.43
N GLY A 33 10.16 19.14 28.52
CA GLY A 33 11.12 20.25 28.55
C GLY A 33 12.04 20.19 29.78
N PRO A 34 13.19 20.88 29.75
CA PRO A 34 14.15 20.92 30.86
C PRO A 34 13.60 21.60 32.14
N PHE A 35 12.42 22.23 32.06
CA PHE A 35 11.82 23.05 33.12
C PHE A 35 11.05 22.25 34.18
N SER A 36 11.00 20.92 34.10
CA SER A 36 10.14 20.10 34.97
C SER A 36 10.56 20.00 36.45
N THR A 37 11.64 20.66 36.88
CA THR A 37 12.26 20.40 38.20
C THR A 37 12.38 21.60 39.12
N SER A 38 11.89 22.79 38.77
CA SER A 38 11.99 23.97 39.64
C SER A 38 10.63 24.65 39.83
N THR A 39 10.03 24.37 40.99
CA THR A 39 8.81 24.99 41.52
C THR A 39 9.01 26.44 41.97
N GLU A 40 9.58 27.31 41.13
CA GLU A 40 9.59 28.75 41.37
C GLU A 40 9.35 29.54 40.08
N ILE A 41 8.12 30.05 40.01
CA ILE A 41 7.56 31.16 39.24
C ILE A 41 8.60 32.06 38.55
N ILE A 42 8.49 32.18 37.22
CA ILE A 42 8.33 33.46 36.50
C ILE A 42 7.65 33.13 35.16
N HIS A 43 6.41 33.61 34.99
CA HIS A 43 5.75 33.75 33.68
C HIS A 43 6.53 34.81 32.86
N MET A 44 7.71 34.45 32.36
CA MET A 44 8.28 35.12 31.20
C MET A 44 8.13 34.14 30.06
N ALA A 45 7.21 34.47 29.15
CA ALA A 45 7.20 33.95 27.79
C ALA A 45 8.61 34.07 27.21
N THR A 46 9.41 33.00 27.32
CA THR A 46 10.73 32.99 26.69
C THR A 46 10.48 32.95 25.19
N PRO A 47 11.02 33.91 24.42
CA PRO A 47 10.90 33.88 22.98
C PRO A 47 11.63 32.62 22.49
N VAL A 48 11.04 31.95 21.49
CA VAL A 48 11.63 30.74 20.89
C VAL A 48 13.06 31.03 20.44
N THR A 49 14.01 30.48 21.20
CA THR A 49 15.44 30.66 20.98
C THR A 49 15.97 29.53 20.09
N SER A 50 17.11 29.75 19.41
CA SER A 50 17.71 28.75 18.53
C SER A 50 18.07 27.43 19.24
N ASP A 51 18.30 27.47 20.55
CA ASP A 51 18.58 26.29 21.36
C ASP A 51 17.33 25.43 21.57
N THR A 52 16.16 26.03 21.70
CA THR A 52 14.85 25.35 21.75
C THR A 52 14.59 24.58 20.46
N PHE A 53 14.95 25.16 19.31
CA PHE A 53 14.90 24.46 18.03
C PHE A 53 15.87 23.26 17.96
N LYS A 54 17.10 23.40 18.49
CA LYS A 54 18.06 22.26 18.56
C LYS A 54 17.51 21.12 19.43
N TYR A 55 16.90 21.44 20.57
CA TYR A 55 16.29 20.44 21.45
C TYR A 55 15.14 19.70 20.77
N ILE A 56 14.25 20.42 20.09
CA ILE A 56 13.15 19.80 19.31
C ILE A 56 13.71 18.88 18.23
N LEU A 57 14.73 19.33 17.50
CA LEU A 57 15.34 18.56 16.42
C LEU A 57 16.04 17.30 16.95
N GLN A 58 16.66 17.38 18.13
CA GLN A 58 17.30 16.25 18.79
C GLN A 58 16.30 15.22 19.33
N GLU A 59 15.16 15.67 19.87
CA GLU A 59 14.06 14.77 20.26
C GLU A 59 13.44 14.07 19.05
N TYR A 60 13.13 14.81 17.98
CA TYR A 60 12.65 14.20 16.74
C TYR A 60 13.66 13.22 16.14
N TRP A 61 14.96 13.54 16.17
CA TRP A 61 16.02 12.63 15.74
C TRP A 61 16.06 11.35 16.58
N THR A 62 15.81 11.47 17.88
CA THR A 62 15.80 10.33 18.81
C THR A 62 14.56 9.45 18.60
N TYR A 63 13.40 10.06 18.36
CA TYR A 63 12.15 9.37 18.01
C TYR A 63 12.28 8.57 16.70
N TYR A 64 12.81 9.17 15.63
CA TYR A 64 12.96 8.48 14.33
C TYR A 64 14.19 7.57 14.23
N ARG A 65 15.01 7.47 15.28
CA ARG A 65 16.22 6.63 15.30
C ARG A 65 15.93 5.14 15.13
N HIS A 66 14.71 4.74 15.46
CA HIS A 66 14.25 3.35 15.35
C HIS A 66 13.72 3.03 13.93
N GLY A 67 13.70 4.02 13.04
CA GLY A 67 13.21 3.91 11.66
C GLY A 67 11.79 4.44 11.52
N LEU A 68 11.49 5.07 10.38
CA LEU A 68 10.15 5.54 10.06
C LEU A 68 9.23 4.34 9.82
N GLY A 69 8.09 4.30 10.51
CA GLY A 69 7.02 3.36 10.19
C GLY A 69 6.14 3.87 9.05
N PHE A 70 5.24 3.01 8.58
CA PHE A 70 4.29 3.37 7.54
C PHE A 70 3.37 4.54 7.96
N VAL A 71 2.89 4.49 9.20
CA VAL A 71 2.01 5.52 9.80
C VAL A 71 2.71 6.88 9.87
N ASP A 72 4.01 6.88 10.18
CA ASP A 72 4.79 8.11 10.27
C ASP A 72 4.93 8.78 8.91
N ILE A 73 5.16 8.01 7.85
CA ILE A 73 5.25 8.51 6.47
C ILE A 73 3.91 9.09 6.02
N GLU A 74 2.80 8.43 6.34
CA GLU A 74 1.46 8.94 6.04
C GLU A 74 1.20 10.27 6.76
N ASN A 75 1.54 10.36 8.05
CA ASN A 75 1.42 11.59 8.83
C ASN A 75 2.26 12.74 8.26
N ILE A 76 3.52 12.47 7.89
CA ILE A 76 4.41 13.46 7.25
C ILE A 76 3.83 13.90 5.90
N ALA A 77 3.32 12.97 5.09
CA ALA A 77 2.72 13.29 3.79
C ALA A 77 1.46 14.15 3.94
N LEU A 78 0.59 13.84 4.91
CA LEU A 78 -0.59 14.64 5.24
C LEU A 78 -0.21 16.03 5.74
N PHE A 79 0.84 16.14 6.57
CA PHE A 79 1.36 17.42 7.04
C PHE A 79 1.85 18.30 5.89
N ILE A 80 2.65 17.73 4.98
CA ILE A 80 3.13 18.43 3.77
C ILE A 80 1.94 18.86 2.89
N LEU A 81 0.91 18.03 2.77
CA LEU A 81 -0.30 18.34 2.01
C LEU A 81 -1.05 19.53 2.62
N ILE A 82 -1.24 19.56 3.94
CA ILE A 82 -1.92 20.67 4.63
C ILE A 82 -1.13 21.98 4.43
N ILE A 83 0.19 21.96 4.62
CA ILE A 83 1.03 23.14 4.36
C ILE A 83 0.91 23.59 2.90
N ARG A 84 0.97 22.65 1.97
CA ARG A 84 0.81 22.92 0.54
C ARG A 84 -0.55 23.54 0.25
N PHE A 85 -1.62 23.04 0.85
CA PHE A 85 -2.97 23.58 0.71
C PHE A 85 -3.07 25.03 1.23
N ILE A 86 -2.48 25.33 2.39
CA ILE A 86 -2.45 26.69 2.95
C ILE A 86 -1.72 27.65 1.99
N PHE A 87 -0.54 27.25 1.50
CA PHE A 87 0.24 28.06 0.57
C PHE A 87 -0.50 28.32 -0.75
N LEU A 88 -1.10 27.27 -1.34
CA LEU A 88 -1.85 27.40 -2.59
C LEU A 88 -3.14 28.21 -2.42
N SER A 89 -3.80 28.08 -1.27
CA SER A 89 -5.03 28.83 -0.96
C SER A 89 -4.75 30.32 -0.82
N LYS A 90 -3.59 30.70 -0.27
CA LYS A 90 -3.15 32.12 -0.19
C LYS A 90 -2.75 32.68 -1.57
N LYS A 91 -2.12 31.87 -2.43
CA LYS A 91 -1.62 32.32 -3.74
C LYS A 91 -2.71 32.47 -4.81
N TYR A 92 -3.66 31.53 -4.88
CA TYR A 92 -4.64 31.48 -5.96
C TYR A 92 -6.05 31.88 -5.48
N ASN A 93 -6.71 30.99 -4.74
CA ASN A 93 -8.00 31.16 -4.06
C ASN A 93 -8.29 29.80 -3.37
N ILE A 94 -9.16 29.75 -2.35
CA ILE A 94 -9.48 28.51 -1.65
C ILE A 94 -10.09 27.43 -2.57
N ARG A 95 -10.95 27.84 -3.52
CA ARG A 95 -11.58 26.91 -4.49
C ARG A 95 -10.56 26.27 -5.43
N THR A 96 -9.68 27.09 -5.99
CA THR A 96 -8.65 26.64 -6.94
C THR A 96 -7.54 25.86 -6.22
N GLY A 97 -7.14 26.32 -5.03
CA GLY A 97 -6.17 25.63 -4.18
C GLY A 97 -6.65 24.21 -3.83
N PHE A 98 -7.93 24.07 -3.47
CA PHE A 98 -8.54 22.77 -3.15
C PHE A 98 -8.51 21.80 -4.34
N LEU A 99 -8.88 22.25 -5.54
CA LEU A 99 -8.84 21.43 -6.75
C LEU A 99 -7.42 20.96 -7.09
N ILE A 100 -6.43 21.84 -6.99
CA ILE A 100 -5.04 21.48 -7.27
C ILE A 100 -4.54 20.47 -6.22
N THR A 101 -4.91 20.63 -4.94
CA THR A 101 -4.53 19.66 -3.91
C THR A 101 -5.22 18.31 -4.08
N LEU A 102 -6.46 18.27 -4.56
CA LEU A 102 -7.18 17.02 -4.83
C LEU A 102 -6.57 16.26 -6.02
N CYS A 103 -6.24 16.95 -7.12
CA CYS A 103 -5.48 16.35 -8.22
C CYS A 103 -4.10 15.87 -7.76
N GLY A 104 -3.43 16.65 -6.89
CA GLY A 104 -2.17 16.27 -6.27
C GLY A 104 -2.27 15.03 -5.39
N LEU A 105 -3.38 14.86 -4.66
CA LEU A 105 -3.68 13.65 -3.89
C LEU A 105 -3.83 12.44 -4.80
N GLY A 106 -4.58 12.56 -5.89
CA GLY A 106 -4.74 11.48 -6.86
C GLY A 106 -3.40 11.04 -7.46
N ALA A 107 -2.57 12.01 -7.87
CA ALA A 107 -1.22 11.74 -8.37
C ALA A 107 -0.31 11.13 -7.29
N GLY A 108 -0.35 11.67 -6.07
CA GLY A 108 0.42 11.17 -4.94
C GLY A 108 0.05 9.74 -4.57
N TYR A 109 -1.23 9.40 -4.62
CA TYR A 109 -1.72 8.03 -4.40
C TYR A 109 -1.21 7.06 -5.47
N LEU A 110 -1.21 7.44 -6.74
CA LEU A 110 -0.67 6.61 -7.82
C LEU A 110 0.84 6.35 -7.64
N TRP A 111 1.59 7.41 -7.32
CA TRP A 111 3.03 7.28 -7.01
C TRP A 111 3.28 6.46 -5.75
N TYR A 112 2.42 6.59 -4.75
CA TYR A 112 2.49 5.80 -3.53
C TYR A 112 2.26 4.31 -3.80
N MET A 113 1.28 3.97 -4.64
CA MET A 113 1.07 2.59 -5.09
C MET A 113 2.31 2.03 -5.78
N HIS A 114 2.90 2.83 -6.67
CA HIS A 114 4.13 2.43 -7.36
C HIS A 114 5.32 2.31 -6.40
N PHE A 115 5.46 3.23 -5.45
CA PHE A 115 6.50 3.20 -4.42
C PHE A 115 6.38 1.95 -3.54
N ARG A 116 5.15 1.57 -3.15
CA ARG A 116 4.90 0.34 -2.40
C ARG A 116 5.34 -0.90 -3.17
N ASP A 117 5.02 -0.98 -4.46
CA ASP A 117 5.44 -2.09 -5.31
C ASP A 117 6.97 -2.14 -5.44
N LEU A 118 7.62 -0.97 -5.55
CA LEU A 118 9.08 -0.86 -5.57
C LEU A 118 9.70 -1.28 -4.23
N ALA A 119 9.09 -0.88 -3.11
CA ALA A 119 9.55 -1.20 -1.77
C ALA A 119 9.59 -2.71 -1.52
N PHE A 120 8.69 -3.47 -2.15
CA PHE A 120 8.75 -4.93 -2.14
C PHE A 120 10.03 -5.47 -2.80
N TYR A 121 10.37 -5.00 -4.01
CA TYR A 121 11.57 -5.45 -4.71
C TYR A 121 12.86 -5.06 -3.99
N TYR A 122 12.88 -3.89 -3.34
CA TYR A 122 14.04 -3.39 -2.61
C TYR A 122 13.97 -3.62 -1.09
N MET A 123 13.09 -4.51 -0.62
CA MET A 123 12.83 -4.72 0.81
C MET A 123 14.09 -5.09 1.59
N ARG A 124 14.98 -5.87 0.97
CA ARG A 124 16.28 -6.24 1.54
C ARG A 124 17.20 -5.03 1.76
N SER A 125 17.19 -4.07 0.84
CA SER A 125 17.97 -2.83 0.97
C SER A 125 17.34 -1.89 2.01
N LEU A 126 16.01 -1.81 2.07
CA LEU A 126 15.29 -1.02 3.07
C LEU A 126 15.53 -1.56 4.50
N TRP A 127 15.65 -2.87 4.66
CA TRP A 127 15.99 -3.52 5.94
C TRP A 127 17.38 -3.15 6.47
N MET A 128 18.34 -2.90 5.57
CA MET A 128 19.74 -2.58 5.93
C MET A 128 19.92 -1.15 6.41
N CYS A 129 19.02 -0.23 6.03
CA CYS A 129 19.09 1.16 6.43
C CYS A 129 18.30 1.37 7.73
N PRO A 130 18.92 1.90 8.81
CA PRO A 130 18.25 2.07 10.10
C PRO A 130 17.04 3.01 10.02
N LEU A 131 17.05 3.96 9.08
CA LEU A 131 15.94 4.89 8.87
C LEU A 131 14.69 4.22 8.27
N THR A 132 14.86 3.18 7.46
CA THR A 132 13.77 2.53 6.71
C THR A 132 13.47 1.12 7.20
N HIS A 133 14.09 0.69 8.30
CA HIS A 133 13.95 -0.66 8.81
C HIS A 133 12.50 -1.00 9.19
N ASN A 134 11.83 -0.15 9.98
CA ASN A 134 10.41 -0.32 10.34
C ASN A 134 9.48 -0.23 9.13
N LEU A 135 9.78 0.66 8.19
CA LEU A 135 9.03 0.74 6.94
C LEU A 135 9.07 -0.59 6.16
N ALA A 136 10.23 -1.23 6.15
CA ALA A 136 10.43 -2.49 5.47
C ALA A 136 9.71 -3.65 6.17
N SER A 137 9.68 -3.67 7.51
CA SER A 137 8.86 -4.64 8.26
C SER A 137 7.37 -4.46 7.97
N ASP A 138 6.87 -3.22 7.98
CA ASP A 138 5.46 -2.93 7.73
C ASP A 138 5.04 -3.34 6.31
N PHE A 139 5.86 -3.03 5.30
CA PHE A 139 5.59 -3.48 3.92
C PHE A 139 5.64 -4.99 3.77
N SER A 140 6.55 -5.67 4.48
CA SER A 140 6.61 -7.13 4.46
C SER A 140 5.32 -7.74 5.00
N GLU A 141 4.80 -7.20 6.10
CA GLU A 141 3.56 -7.68 6.72
C GLU A 141 2.36 -7.45 5.79
N ILE A 142 2.22 -6.26 5.23
CA ILE A 142 1.17 -5.92 4.25
C ILE A 142 1.21 -6.88 3.06
N HIS A 143 2.40 -7.21 2.56
CA HIS A 143 2.55 -8.14 1.45
C HIS A 143 2.09 -9.56 1.84
N PHE A 144 2.52 -10.08 2.99
CA PHE A 144 2.08 -11.40 3.45
C PHE A 144 0.57 -11.44 3.70
N GLN A 145 -0.03 -10.38 4.26
CA GLN A 145 -1.48 -10.26 4.40
C GLN A 145 -2.18 -10.28 3.03
N GLN A 146 -1.67 -9.55 2.03
CA GLN A 146 -2.25 -9.58 0.69
C GLN A 146 -2.14 -10.96 0.04
N VAL A 147 -0.97 -11.59 0.08
CA VAL A 147 -0.76 -12.93 -0.49
C VAL A 147 -1.64 -13.97 0.18
N THR A 148 -1.76 -13.92 1.51
CA THR A 148 -2.63 -14.85 2.25
C THR A 148 -4.11 -14.62 1.92
N GLU A 149 -4.56 -13.38 1.79
CA GLU A 149 -5.91 -13.07 1.32
C GLU A 149 -6.12 -13.49 -0.15
N PHE A 150 -5.16 -13.29 -1.05
CA PHE A 150 -5.24 -13.78 -2.43
C PHE A 150 -5.25 -15.31 -2.52
N GLN A 151 -4.46 -16.00 -1.69
CA GLN A 151 -4.48 -17.46 -1.59
C GLN A 151 -5.81 -17.96 -0.99
N ARG A 152 -6.37 -17.25 -0.01
CA ARG A 152 -7.73 -17.50 0.49
C ARG A 152 -8.79 -17.30 -0.58
N ILE A 153 -8.63 -16.30 -1.45
CA ILE A 153 -9.53 -16.04 -2.59
C ILE A 153 -9.39 -17.14 -3.66
N GLY A 154 -8.17 -17.61 -3.94
CA GLY A 154 -7.92 -18.68 -4.92
C GLY A 154 -8.34 -20.08 -4.45
N ASN A 155 -8.29 -20.32 -3.13
CA ASN A 155 -8.70 -21.60 -2.53
C ASN A 155 -10.18 -21.66 -2.15
N ARG A 156 -10.88 -20.51 -2.16
CA ARG A 156 -12.34 -20.46 -1.99
C ARG A 156 -13.01 -20.47 -3.35
N ALA A 157 -13.50 -21.64 -3.75
CA ALA A 157 -14.51 -21.74 -4.81
C ALA A 157 -15.78 -20.89 -4.47
N ASP A 158 -15.97 -20.55 -3.20
CA ASP A 158 -16.97 -19.59 -2.68
C ASP A 158 -16.42 -18.15 -2.65
N SER A 159 -16.12 -17.57 -3.82
CA SER A 159 -15.93 -16.12 -3.91
C SER A 159 -17.23 -15.47 -4.41
N ASP A 160 -17.75 -14.48 -3.69
CA ASP A 160 -18.91 -13.64 -4.07
C ASP A 160 -18.68 -12.78 -5.34
N LYS A 161 -17.64 -13.08 -6.11
CA LYS A 161 -17.30 -12.40 -7.35
C LYS A 161 -18.01 -13.05 -8.53
N PHE A 162 -18.19 -12.27 -9.61
CA PHE A 162 -18.90 -12.68 -10.81
C PHE A 162 -18.43 -14.02 -11.42
N TYR A 163 -17.13 -14.35 -11.33
CA TYR A 163 -16.58 -15.61 -11.83
C TYR A 163 -16.62 -16.77 -10.82
N GLY A 164 -16.98 -16.51 -9.56
CA GLY A 164 -17.03 -17.51 -8.49
C GLY A 164 -18.07 -18.60 -8.73
N ALA A 165 -19.25 -18.24 -9.26
CA ALA A 165 -20.29 -19.20 -9.61
C ALA A 165 -19.83 -20.21 -10.67
N ALA A 166 -19.06 -19.75 -11.67
CA ALA A 166 -18.52 -20.62 -12.71
C ALA A 166 -17.47 -21.58 -12.13
N VAL A 167 -16.51 -21.06 -11.35
CA VAL A 167 -15.47 -21.87 -10.70
C VAL A 167 -16.09 -22.88 -9.73
N ARG A 168 -17.09 -22.48 -8.94
CA ARG A 168 -17.83 -23.36 -8.04
C ARG A 168 -18.56 -24.46 -8.80
N GLY A 169 -19.24 -24.13 -9.89
CA GLY A 169 -19.88 -25.14 -10.75
C GLY A 169 -18.89 -26.19 -11.25
N PHE A 170 -17.69 -25.78 -11.68
CA PHE A 170 -16.64 -26.72 -12.08
C PHE A 170 -16.09 -27.56 -10.92
N VAL A 171 -15.91 -26.96 -9.74
CA VAL A 171 -15.41 -27.67 -8.54
C VAL A 171 -16.45 -28.67 -8.04
N ASP A 172 -17.73 -28.30 -8.01
CA ASP A 172 -18.82 -29.18 -7.59
C ASP A 172 -19.03 -30.33 -8.59
N LEU A 173 -18.89 -30.07 -9.90
CA LEU A 173 -18.94 -31.12 -10.95
C LEU A 173 -17.77 -32.11 -10.87
N THR A 174 -16.65 -31.70 -10.28
CA THR A 174 -15.42 -32.50 -10.20
C THR A 174 -15.20 -33.14 -8.84
N ASN A 175 -16.12 -32.96 -7.89
CA ASN A 175 -15.95 -33.41 -6.52
C ASN A 175 -17.11 -34.34 -6.12
N ASP A 176 -16.79 -35.60 -5.79
CA ASP A 176 -17.76 -36.59 -5.29
C ASP A 176 -17.77 -36.66 -3.75
N GLY A 177 -17.42 -35.54 -3.10
CA GLY A 177 -17.38 -35.38 -1.63
C GLY A 177 -16.19 -36.06 -0.93
N LYS A 178 -15.55 -37.08 -1.54
CA LYS A 178 -14.34 -37.73 -1.01
C LYS A 178 -13.09 -37.50 -1.86
N TYR A 179 -13.24 -37.37 -3.18
CA TYR A 179 -12.12 -37.22 -4.10
C TYR A 179 -12.45 -36.13 -5.13
N ARG A 180 -11.44 -35.34 -5.49
CA ARG A 180 -11.53 -34.38 -6.58
C ARG A 180 -10.95 -35.00 -7.84
N TYR A 181 -11.80 -35.17 -8.85
CA TYR A 181 -11.43 -35.65 -10.17
C TYR A 181 -10.92 -34.50 -11.02
N ASP A 182 -9.86 -34.72 -11.79
CA ASP A 182 -9.45 -33.72 -12.77
C ASP A 182 -10.50 -33.65 -13.89
N PRO A 183 -11.00 -32.47 -14.28
CA PRO A 183 -12.04 -32.36 -15.31
C PRO A 183 -11.60 -32.94 -16.66
N LEU A 184 -10.29 -32.91 -16.95
CA LEU A 184 -9.71 -33.56 -18.13
C LEU A 184 -9.81 -35.08 -18.06
N SER A 185 -9.61 -35.69 -16.90
CA SER A 185 -9.72 -37.15 -16.75
C SER A 185 -11.17 -37.61 -16.89
N LEU A 186 -12.12 -36.77 -16.44
CA LEU A 186 -13.54 -37.01 -16.58
C LEU A 186 -13.97 -37.00 -18.06
N LEU A 187 -13.54 -35.98 -18.82
CA LEU A 187 -13.74 -35.93 -20.27
C LEU A 187 -13.04 -37.10 -20.99
N TRP A 188 -11.86 -37.49 -20.53
CA TRP A 188 -11.11 -38.59 -21.11
C TRP A 188 -11.79 -39.95 -20.93
N ASN A 189 -12.49 -40.13 -19.81
CA ASN A 189 -13.16 -41.38 -19.52
C ASN A 189 -14.40 -41.62 -20.39
N TYR A 190 -14.96 -40.58 -21.01
CA TYR A 190 -16.08 -40.68 -21.94
C TYR A 190 -15.67 -41.13 -23.36
N LEU A 191 -14.38 -41.28 -23.68
CA LEU A 191 -13.96 -41.77 -24.99
C LEU A 191 -14.23 -43.28 -25.17
N PRO A 192 -14.65 -43.73 -26.39
CA PRO A 192 -14.79 -45.14 -26.73
C PRO A 192 -13.53 -45.97 -26.45
N THR A 193 -13.72 -47.23 -26.06
CA THR A 193 -12.62 -48.15 -25.71
C THR A 193 -11.66 -48.41 -26.87
N ASP A 194 -12.15 -48.35 -28.11
CA ASP A 194 -11.38 -48.68 -29.31
C ASP A 194 -10.26 -47.67 -29.61
N ILE A 195 -10.42 -46.42 -29.16
CA ILE A 195 -9.43 -45.36 -29.32
C ILE A 195 -8.61 -45.12 -28.05
N LYS A 196 -9.02 -45.71 -26.91
CA LYS A 196 -8.45 -45.43 -25.59
C LYS A 196 -6.97 -45.79 -25.50
N PHE A 197 -6.53 -46.85 -26.17
CA PHE A 197 -5.11 -47.24 -26.21
C PHE A 197 -4.18 -46.16 -26.78
N LEU A 198 -4.59 -45.50 -27.88
CA LEU A 198 -3.82 -44.41 -28.48
C LEU A 198 -4.03 -43.10 -27.70
N SER A 199 -5.26 -42.90 -27.24
CA SER A 199 -5.70 -41.75 -26.46
C SER A 199 -4.92 -41.65 -25.14
N ASP A 200 -4.77 -42.72 -24.36
CA ASP A 200 -4.09 -42.68 -23.06
C ASP A 200 -2.65 -42.15 -23.14
N LYS A 201 -1.91 -42.48 -24.21
CA LYS A 201 -0.57 -41.90 -24.44
C LYS A 201 -0.63 -40.39 -24.65
N ILE A 202 -1.63 -39.89 -25.39
CA ILE A 202 -1.87 -38.46 -25.60
C ILE A 202 -2.28 -37.79 -24.29
N TYR A 203 -3.15 -38.43 -23.50
CA TYR A 203 -3.58 -37.93 -22.20
C TYR A 203 -2.42 -37.67 -21.24
N TYR A 204 -1.55 -38.67 -21.04
CA TYR A 204 -0.40 -38.53 -20.15
C TYR A 204 0.61 -37.51 -20.68
N PHE A 205 0.80 -37.42 -22.01
CA PHE A 205 1.64 -36.39 -22.59
C PHE A 205 1.09 -34.97 -22.33
N VAL A 206 -0.22 -34.78 -22.52
CA VAL A 206 -0.88 -33.49 -22.33
C VAL A 206 -0.85 -33.07 -20.85
N THR A 207 -1.24 -33.97 -19.94
CA THR A 207 -1.35 -33.68 -18.51
C THR A 207 0.00 -33.52 -17.82
N LEU A 208 0.97 -34.39 -18.10
CA LEU A 208 2.26 -34.38 -17.39
C LEU A 208 3.28 -33.43 -18.02
N LYS A 209 3.17 -33.14 -19.32
CA LYS A 209 4.24 -32.43 -20.06
C LYS A 209 3.77 -31.18 -20.77
N ALA A 210 2.64 -31.21 -21.47
CA ALA A 210 2.18 -30.05 -22.24
C ALA A 210 1.61 -28.96 -21.31
N ILE A 211 0.59 -29.27 -20.52
CA ILE A 211 -0.11 -28.30 -19.65
C ILE A 211 0.86 -27.63 -18.67
N PRO A 212 1.75 -28.34 -17.95
CA PRO A 212 2.66 -27.70 -17.01
C PRO A 212 3.66 -26.76 -17.69
N LYS A 213 4.16 -27.14 -18.88
CA LYS A 213 5.08 -26.30 -19.65
C LYS A 213 4.38 -25.07 -20.23
N PHE A 214 3.17 -25.24 -20.77
CA PHE A 214 2.37 -24.12 -21.25
C PHE A 214 2.01 -23.17 -20.12
N TYR A 215 1.63 -23.68 -18.95
CA TYR A 215 1.34 -22.87 -17.77
C TYR A 215 2.58 -22.09 -17.32
N ALA A 216 3.73 -22.75 -17.21
CA ALA A 216 4.98 -22.09 -16.83
C ALA A 216 5.40 -20.99 -17.83
N PHE A 217 5.29 -21.27 -19.13
CA PHE A 217 5.56 -20.31 -20.20
C PHE A 217 4.57 -19.13 -20.16
N PHE A 218 3.28 -19.39 -20.05
CA PHE A 218 2.29 -18.33 -20.02
C PHE A 218 2.43 -17.47 -18.76
N ASN A 219 2.75 -18.08 -17.61
CA ASN A 219 3.00 -17.34 -16.39
C ASN A 219 4.26 -16.46 -16.49
N SER A 220 5.35 -16.95 -17.10
CA SER A 220 6.56 -16.15 -17.29
C SER A 220 6.34 -15.00 -18.27
N GLU A 221 5.72 -15.27 -19.43
CA GLU A 221 5.46 -14.26 -20.45
C GLU A 221 4.43 -13.24 -20.01
N MET A 222 3.34 -13.68 -19.34
CA MET A 222 2.31 -12.77 -18.86
C MET A 222 2.82 -11.91 -17.72
N SER A 223 3.69 -12.44 -16.85
CA SER A 223 4.39 -11.62 -15.85
C SER A 223 5.28 -10.57 -16.51
N ALA A 224 6.07 -10.95 -17.53
CA ALA A 224 6.94 -10.03 -18.25
C ALA A 224 6.16 -8.96 -19.05
N LEU A 225 5.05 -9.34 -19.67
CA LEU A 225 4.20 -8.47 -20.47
C LEU A 225 3.21 -7.65 -19.64
N SER A 226 2.92 -8.04 -18.39
CA SER A 226 1.89 -7.38 -17.56
C SER A 226 2.14 -5.88 -17.40
N GLY A 227 3.39 -5.46 -17.16
CA GLY A 227 3.76 -4.06 -17.04
C GLY A 227 3.58 -3.28 -18.34
N MET A 228 3.96 -3.88 -19.47
CA MET A 228 3.78 -3.27 -20.80
C MET A 228 2.29 -3.18 -21.17
N LEU A 229 1.51 -4.24 -20.94
CA LEU A 229 0.08 -4.28 -21.20
C LEU A 229 -0.66 -3.27 -20.33
N TRP A 230 -0.33 -3.15 -19.04
CA TRP A 230 -0.93 -2.15 -18.15
C TRP A 230 -0.61 -0.72 -18.59
N TYR A 231 0.65 -0.43 -18.94
CA TYR A 231 1.03 0.87 -19.50
C TYR A 231 0.27 1.18 -20.78
N THR A 232 0.18 0.22 -21.70
CA THR A 232 -0.47 0.41 -23.00
C THR A 232 -2.00 0.57 -22.84
N PHE A 233 -2.63 -0.18 -21.93
CA PHE A 233 -4.05 -0.09 -21.67
C PHE A 233 -4.44 1.23 -20.99
N LEU A 234 -3.69 1.64 -19.95
CA LEU A 234 -3.96 2.90 -19.24
C LEU A 234 -3.62 4.13 -20.08
N VAL A 235 -2.50 4.10 -20.81
CA VAL A 235 -1.97 5.29 -21.51
C VAL A 235 -2.48 5.40 -22.95
N ARG A 236 -2.65 4.29 -23.68
CA ARG A 236 -3.01 4.32 -25.11
C ARG A 236 -4.47 4.07 -25.41
N ILE A 237 -5.12 3.12 -24.74
CA ILE A 237 -6.50 2.72 -25.13
C ILE A 237 -7.55 3.79 -24.79
N ASN A 238 -7.29 4.65 -23.80
CA ASN A 238 -8.21 5.76 -23.47
C ASN A 238 -7.88 7.10 -24.18
N LYS A 239 -6.84 7.14 -25.03
CA LYS A 239 -6.60 8.28 -25.92
C LYS A 239 -7.28 8.03 -27.27
N ARG A 240 -8.57 8.33 -27.34
CA ARG A 240 -9.18 8.67 -28.63
C ARG A 240 -8.54 9.99 -29.11
N PHE A 241 -7.68 9.89 -30.11
CA PHE A 241 -7.08 10.98 -30.89
C PHE A 241 -6.02 11.84 -30.19
N VAL A 242 -4.76 11.39 -30.28
CA VAL A 242 -3.67 12.30 -30.62
C VAL A 242 -2.85 11.60 -31.70
N LEU A 243 -3.31 11.75 -32.95
CA LEU A 243 -2.45 11.60 -34.13
C LEU A 243 -1.42 12.73 -34.05
N ILE A 244 -0.15 12.36 -33.98
CA ILE A 244 0.92 13.20 -34.54
C ILE A 244 0.77 13.15 -36.06
#